data_AF-A0A6N8H4Z0-F1
#
_entry.id   AF-A0A6N8H4Z0-F1
#
_cell.length_a   1.000
_cell.length_b   1.000
_cell.length_c   1.000
_cell.angle_alpha   90.00
_cell.angle_beta   90.00
_cell.angle_gamma   90.00
#
_symmetry.space_group_name_H-M   'P 1'
#
loop_
_entity.id
_entity.type
_entity.pdbx_description
1 polymer ?
#
loop_
_entity_poly.entity_id
_entity_poly.type
_entity_poly.pdbx_seq_one_letter_code
_entity_poly.pdbx_strand_id
1 'polypeptide(L)'
;MKIVFEGKIDLPRAEQLLESKGFGLNGPVQQFHTKNVLRRIQKYMPYRTGATIKLTIAQTDIHEPYIVTDTVYAKRLFDGMTAEGKPLHYTKIKNPQAGSHWDRALVAAEGEALTADLQRYIARRGK
;
A
#
# COMPACT_ATOMS: atom_id res chain seq x y z
N MET A 1 -49.87 -20.37 8.02
CA MET A 1 -48.87 -21.30 8.57
C MET A 1 -47.69 -20.47 9.06
N LYS A 2 -47.39 -20.46 10.36
CA LYS A 2 -46.32 -19.67 10.97
C LYS A 2 -45.24 -20.65 11.42
N ILE A 3 -44.08 -20.65 10.75
CA ILE A 3 -42.95 -21.47 11.18
C ILE A 3 -42.18 -20.62 12.18
N VAL A 4 -42.20 -21.01 13.45
CA VAL A 4 -41.40 -20.40 14.51
C VAL A 4 -40.17 -21.27 14.68
N PHE A 5 -38.99 -20.69 14.47
CA PHE A 5 -37.72 -21.40 14.62
C PHE A 5 -37.23 -21.23 16.07
N GLU A 6 -37.37 -22.28 16.88
CA GLU A 6 -36.80 -22.37 18.23
C GLU A 6 -35.39 -22.97 18.14
N GLY A 7 -34.40 -22.14 17.79
CA GLY A 7 -33.00 -22.55 17.72
C GLY A 7 -32.10 -21.49 18.33
N LYS A 8 -31.16 -21.91 19.18
CA LYS A 8 -30.13 -21.04 19.75
C LYS A 8 -29.07 -20.78 18.66
N ILE A 9 -29.08 -19.59 18.07
CA ILE A 9 -28.11 -19.18 17.06
C ILE A 9 -26.94 -18.50 17.79
N ASP A 10 -25.75 -19.07 17.67
CA ASP A 10 -24.52 -18.44 18.16
C ASP A 10 -23.90 -17.63 17.01
N LEU A 11 -23.99 -16.31 17.10
CA LEU A 11 -23.49 -15.41 16.07
C LEU A 11 -22.04 -15.04 16.37
N PRO A 12 -21.09 -15.31 15.45
CA PRO A 12 -19.71 -14.88 15.63
C PRO A 12 -19.62 -13.35 15.68
N ARG A 13 -18.60 -12.84 16.39
CA ARG A 13 -18.36 -11.40 16.45
C ARG A 13 -17.94 -10.88 15.08
N ALA A 14 -18.22 -9.60 14.81
CA ALA A 14 -17.85 -8.95 13.56
C ALA A 14 -16.34 -9.09 13.25
N GLU A 15 -15.47 -8.98 14.27
CA GLU A 15 -14.02 -9.17 14.14
C GLU A 15 -13.66 -10.56 13.60
N GLN A 16 -14.28 -11.61 14.14
CA GLN A 16 -14.05 -13.00 13.72
C GLN A 16 -14.51 -13.22 12.28
N LEU A 17 -15.63 -12.59 11.90
CA LEU A 17 -16.11 -12.60 10.52
C LEU A 17 -15.13 -11.88 9.58
N LEU A 18 -14.61 -10.71 9.97
CA LEU A 18 -13.65 -9.95 9.19
C LEU A 18 -12.32 -10.72 9.02
N GLU A 19 -11.79 -11.28 10.10
CA GLU A 19 -10.58 -12.11 10.07
C GLU A 19 -10.75 -13.34 9.17
N SER A 20 -11.86 -14.08 9.33
CA SER A 20 -12.14 -15.25 8.48
C SER A 20 -12.26 -14.90 6.99
N LYS A 21 -12.70 -13.67 6.67
CA LYS A 21 -12.77 -13.15 5.30
C LYS A 21 -11.45 -12.53 4.81
N GLY A 22 -10.43 -12.47 5.67
CA GLY A 22 -9.08 -12.01 5.32
C GLY A 22 -8.85 -10.51 5.49
N PHE A 23 -9.76 -9.81 6.20
CA PHE A 23 -9.65 -8.39 6.56
C PHE A 23 -8.88 -8.15 7.86
N GLY A 24 -8.36 -9.21 8.50
CA GLY A 24 -7.50 -9.08 9.66
C GLY A 24 -6.16 -8.39 9.32
N LEU A 25 -5.47 -7.91 10.36
CA LEU A 25 -4.07 -7.51 10.25
C LEU A 25 -3.26 -8.70 9.72
N ASN A 26 -2.36 -8.42 8.78
CA ASN A 26 -1.55 -9.42 8.06
C ASN A 26 -2.40 -10.36 7.19
N GLY A 27 -3.69 -10.06 7.01
CA GLY A 27 -4.62 -10.84 6.20
C GLY A 27 -4.37 -10.68 4.70
N PRO A 28 -4.89 -11.59 3.86
CA PRO A 28 -4.67 -11.56 2.41
C PRO A 28 -5.13 -10.27 1.72
N VAL A 29 -6.14 -9.58 2.25
CA VAL A 29 -6.61 -8.29 1.73
C VAL A 29 -5.56 -7.20 1.98
N GLN A 30 -4.98 -7.15 3.18
CA GLN A 30 -3.90 -6.23 3.52
C GLN A 30 -2.66 -6.54 2.67
N GLN A 31 -2.21 -7.80 2.60
CA GLN A 31 -1.03 -8.18 1.83
C GLN A 31 -1.16 -7.82 0.34
N PHE A 32 -2.35 -8.05 -0.23
CA PHE A 32 -2.65 -7.65 -1.61
C PHE A 32 -2.54 -6.13 -1.78
N HIS A 33 -3.12 -5.36 -0.86
CA HIS A 33 -3.06 -3.90 -0.92
C HIS A 33 -1.62 -3.38 -0.82
N THR A 34 -0.86 -3.84 0.17
CA THR A 34 0.56 -3.47 0.37
C THR A 34 1.39 -3.80 -0.86
N LYS A 35 1.23 -5.01 -1.43
CA LYS A 35 1.92 -5.40 -2.66
C LYS A 35 1.56 -4.51 -3.86
N ASN A 36 0.29 -4.12 -3.98
CA ASN A 36 -0.15 -3.27 -5.08
C ASN A 36 0.40 -1.84 -4.95
N VAL A 37 0.41 -1.28 -3.73
CA VAL A 37 1.04 0.00 -3.42
C VAL A 37 2.54 -0.07 -3.70
N LEU A 38 3.25 -1.08 -3.18
CA LEU A 38 4.69 -1.27 -3.39
C LEU A 38 5.05 -1.35 -4.88
N ARG A 39 4.20 -1.96 -5.71
CA ARG A 39 4.41 -2.04 -7.16
C ARG A 39 4.24 -0.66 -7.83
N ARG A 40 3.18 0.08 -7.50
CA ARG A 40 2.83 1.33 -8.18
C ARG A 40 3.70 2.51 -7.72
N ILE A 41 4.07 2.55 -6.43
CA ILE A 41 4.84 3.66 -5.84
C ILE A 41 6.20 3.85 -6.51
N GLN A 42 6.80 2.78 -7.04
CA GLN A 42 8.11 2.81 -7.71
C GLN A 42 8.17 3.81 -8.88
N LYS A 43 7.05 4.06 -9.56
CA LYS A 43 6.93 5.01 -10.68
C LYS A 43 7.10 6.47 -10.23
N TYR A 44 6.78 6.75 -8.98
CA TYR A 44 6.84 8.07 -8.35
C TYR A 44 8.12 8.28 -7.55
N MET A 45 8.84 7.19 -7.26
CA MET A 45 10.12 7.26 -6.56
C MET A 45 11.24 7.77 -7.48
N PRO A 46 12.26 8.45 -6.92
CA PRO A 46 13.45 8.86 -7.68
C PRO A 46 14.25 7.68 -8.24
N TYR A 47 14.70 7.81 -9.50
CA TYR A 47 15.47 6.78 -10.22
C TYR A 47 16.79 7.35 -10.72
N ARG A 48 17.73 7.63 -9.80
CA ARG A 48 19.11 7.98 -10.21
C ARG A 48 19.88 6.73 -10.62
N THR A 49 19.97 5.77 -9.70
CA THR A 49 20.59 4.44 -9.91
C THR A 49 19.61 3.29 -9.67
N GLY A 50 18.39 3.60 -9.22
CA GLY A 50 17.39 2.63 -8.76
C GLY A 50 17.65 2.07 -7.36
N ALA A 51 18.71 2.50 -6.66
CA ALA A 51 19.07 1.97 -5.33
C ALA A 51 17.94 2.13 -4.30
N THR A 52 17.31 3.31 -4.22
CA THR A 52 16.21 3.57 -3.28
C THR A 52 14.99 2.68 -3.53
N ILE A 53 14.64 2.45 -4.80
CA ILE A 53 13.54 1.55 -5.18
C ILE A 53 13.87 0.11 -4.79
N LYS A 54 15.07 -0.37 -5.15
CA LYS A 54 15.52 -1.74 -4.80
C LYS A 54 15.54 -1.96 -3.28
N LEU A 55 16.02 -0.96 -2.54
CA LEU A 55 16.02 -1.00 -1.08
C LEU A 55 14.59 -1.06 -0.52
N THR A 56 13.69 -0.25 -1.05
CA THR A 56 12.29 -0.23 -0.61
C THR A 56 11.60 -1.56 -0.84
N ILE A 57 11.84 -2.19 -1.99
CA ILE A 57 11.34 -3.53 -2.31
C ILE A 57 11.90 -4.57 -1.34
N ALA A 58 13.19 -4.49 -1.03
CA ALA A 58 13.84 -5.45 -0.14
C ALA A 58 13.44 -5.30 1.33
N GLN A 59 13.15 -4.07 1.78
CA GLN A 59 12.81 -3.77 3.17
C GLN A 59 11.31 -3.87 3.48
N THR A 60 10.46 -3.76 2.47
CA THR A 60 9.01 -3.83 2.66
C THR A 60 8.58 -5.28 2.88
N ASP A 61 8.16 -5.59 4.10
CA ASP A 61 7.41 -6.82 4.39
C ASP A 61 5.94 -6.62 4.00
N ILE A 62 5.44 -7.43 3.07
CA ILE A 62 4.04 -7.36 2.62
C ILE A 62 3.06 -7.82 3.70
N HIS A 63 3.52 -8.55 4.71
CA HIS A 63 2.71 -8.96 5.85
C HIS A 63 2.42 -7.79 6.79
N GLU A 64 3.19 -6.70 6.71
CA GLU A 64 2.99 -5.48 7.49
C GLU A 64 2.29 -4.39 6.66
N PRO A 65 1.49 -3.49 7.26
CA PRO A 65 0.75 -2.46 6.54
C PRO A 65 1.61 -1.23 6.18
N TYR A 66 2.92 -1.42 5.97
CA TYR A 66 3.88 -0.33 5.76
C TYR A 66 4.71 -0.53 4.49
N ILE A 67 4.98 0.58 3.79
CA ILE A 67 6.03 0.64 2.77
C ILE A 67 7.27 1.20 3.43
N VAL A 68 8.38 0.46 3.40
CA VAL A 68 9.59 0.79 4.17
C VAL A 68 10.68 1.26 3.23
N THR A 69 11.18 2.47 3.46
CA THR A 69 12.40 3.01 2.83
C THR A 69 13.31 3.55 3.92
N ASP A 70 14.08 2.66 4.53
CA ASP A 70 14.99 3.00 5.62
C ASP A 70 16.43 3.16 5.13
N THR A 71 16.82 4.42 4.92
CA THR A 71 18.22 4.79 4.67
C THR A 71 18.47 6.23 5.13
N VAL A 72 19.72 6.54 5.47
CA VAL A 72 20.16 7.84 6.02
C VAL A 72 19.69 9.03 5.19
N TYR A 73 19.60 8.88 3.87
CA TYR A 73 19.18 9.94 2.95
C TYR A 73 17.70 9.88 2.56
N ALA A 74 16.94 8.85 2.95
CA ALA A 74 15.56 8.64 2.52
C ALA A 74 14.65 9.80 2.90
N LYS A 75 14.76 10.28 4.15
CA LYS A 75 13.95 11.39 4.64
C LYS A 75 14.16 12.66 3.81
N ARG A 76 15.42 13.03 3.55
CA ARG A 76 15.77 14.19 2.70
C ARG A 76 15.24 14.04 1.28
N LEU A 77 15.38 12.83 0.72
CA LEU A 77 14.88 12.52 -0.62
C LEU A 77 13.35 12.55 -0.68
N PHE A 78 12.66 12.16 0.40
CA PHE A 78 11.22 12.19 0.54
C PHE A 78 10.68 13.62 0.70
N ASP A 79 11.32 14.42 1.54
CA ASP A 79 10.99 15.84 1.78
C ASP A 79 11.40 16.75 0.61
N GLY A 80 12.24 16.25 -0.30
CA GLY A 80 12.73 17.01 -1.46
C GLY A 80 13.71 18.10 -1.13
N MET A 81 14.49 17.92 -0.06
CA MET A 81 15.45 18.91 0.42
C MET A 81 16.85 18.31 0.52
N THR A 82 17.89 19.10 0.23
CA THR A 82 19.28 18.74 0.48
C THR A 82 19.60 18.83 1.98
N ALA A 83 20.82 18.44 2.37
CA ALA A 83 21.27 18.60 3.75
C ALA A 83 21.31 20.08 4.19
N GLU A 84 21.54 20.98 3.23
CA GLU A 84 21.60 22.43 3.41
C GLU A 84 20.22 23.11 3.28
N GLY A 85 19.12 22.33 3.17
CA GLY A 85 17.76 22.85 3.08
C GLY A 85 17.37 23.41 1.71
N LYS A 86 18.11 23.09 0.64
CA LYS A 86 17.77 23.52 -0.72
C LYS A 86 16.85 22.51 -1.41
N PRO A 87 15.90 22.92 -2.27
CA PRO A 87 15.09 21.98 -3.03
C PRO A 87 15.92 21.04 -3.92
N LEU A 88 15.57 19.76 -3.93
CA LEU A 88 16.18 18.75 -4.79
C LEU A 88 15.60 18.80 -6.21
N HIS A 89 16.48 18.64 -7.20
CA HIS A 89 16.09 18.44 -8.59
C HIS A 89 16.09 16.94 -8.94
N TYR A 90 14.90 16.39 -9.18
CA TYR A 90 14.75 14.98 -9.53
C TYR A 90 14.94 14.73 -11.03
N THR A 91 15.73 13.71 -11.36
CA THR A 91 15.86 13.24 -12.74
C THR A 91 14.58 12.52 -13.17
N LYS A 92 13.99 12.94 -14.30
CA LYS A 92 12.72 12.43 -14.82
C LYS A 92 12.83 11.52 -16.05
N ILE A 93 14.05 11.11 -16.39
CA ILE A 93 14.33 10.29 -17.60
C ILE A 93 13.69 8.91 -17.49
N LYS A 94 13.88 8.21 -16.36
CA LYS A 94 13.34 6.86 -16.13
C LYS A 94 11.96 6.90 -15.49
N ASN A 95 11.78 7.77 -14.51
CA ASN A 95 10.53 7.98 -13.80
C ASN A 95 10.06 9.42 -14.02
N PRO A 96 9.23 9.69 -15.05
CA PRO A 96 8.77 11.04 -15.35
C PRO A 96 7.97 11.69 -14.20
N GLN A 97 7.36 10.86 -13.36
CA GLN A 97 6.58 11.28 -12.20
C GLN A 97 7.38 11.30 -10.90
N ALA A 98 8.71 11.18 -10.98
CA ALA A 98 9.56 11.26 -9.80
C ALA A 98 9.47 12.63 -9.11
N GLY A 99 9.36 12.60 -7.78
CA GLY A 99 9.31 13.79 -6.94
C GLY A 99 9.41 13.47 -5.45
N SER A 100 9.36 14.52 -4.63
CA SER A 100 9.16 14.45 -3.18
C SER A 100 7.75 13.93 -2.86
N HIS A 101 7.56 13.34 -1.68
CA HIS A 101 6.28 12.79 -1.24
C HIS A 101 5.61 11.91 -2.31
N TRP A 102 6.38 10.93 -2.80
CA TRP A 102 5.94 10.02 -3.86
C TRP A 102 4.74 9.15 -3.45
N ASP A 103 4.51 8.97 -2.15
CA ASP A 103 3.31 8.38 -1.57
C ASP A 103 2.07 9.22 -1.89
N ARG A 104 2.13 10.54 -1.66
CA ARG A 104 1.02 11.46 -1.96
C ARG A 104 0.80 11.57 -3.46
N ALA A 105 1.88 11.59 -4.25
CA ALA A 105 1.78 11.60 -5.70
C ALA A 105 1.10 10.33 -6.24
N LEU A 106 1.41 9.16 -5.67
CA LEU A 106 0.71 7.92 -5.98
C LEU A 106 -0.77 7.99 -5.62
N VAL A 107 -1.11 8.40 -4.39
CA VAL A 107 -2.50 8.47 -3.93
C VAL A 107 -3.31 9.44 -4.81
N ALA A 108 -2.75 10.61 -5.11
CA ALA A 108 -3.42 11.60 -5.96
C ALA A 108 -3.65 11.11 -7.39
N ALA A 109 -2.74 10.32 -7.95
CA ALA A 109 -2.80 9.90 -9.35
C ALA A 109 -3.47 8.53 -9.56
N GLU A 110 -3.35 7.60 -8.62
CA GLU A 110 -3.78 6.22 -8.77
C GLU A 110 -4.61 5.71 -7.57
N GLY A 111 -5.03 6.57 -6.64
CA GLY A 111 -5.83 6.20 -5.47
C GLY A 111 -7.13 5.47 -5.84
N GLU A 112 -7.89 5.98 -6.81
CA GLU A 112 -9.10 5.31 -7.30
C GLU A 112 -8.80 3.94 -7.93
N ALA A 113 -7.70 3.83 -8.67
CA ALA A 113 -7.28 2.57 -9.27
C ALA A 113 -6.86 1.54 -8.22
N LEU A 114 -6.16 1.97 -7.17
CA LEU A 114 -5.82 1.14 -6.00
C LEU A 114 -7.08 0.63 -5.30
N THR A 115 -8.06 1.50 -5.08
CA THR A 115 -9.35 1.13 -4.48
C THR A 115 -10.11 0.14 -5.35
N ALA A 116 -10.18 0.39 -6.66
CA ALA A 116 -10.86 -0.52 -7.60
C ALA A 116 -10.17 -1.90 -7.67
N ASP A 117 -8.83 -1.94 -7.62
CA ASP A 117 -8.08 -3.20 -7.54
C ASP A 117 -8.42 -3.96 -6.25
N LEU A 118 -8.48 -3.26 -5.11
CA LEU A 118 -8.81 -3.86 -3.82
C LEU A 118 -10.24 -4.41 -3.79
N GLN A 119 -11.21 -3.65 -4.29
CA GLN A 119 -12.59 -4.09 -4.43
C GLN A 119 -12.70 -5.34 -5.32
N ARG A 120 -12.01 -5.36 -6.46
CA ARG A 120 -11.97 -6.54 -7.35
C ARG A 120 -11.38 -7.76 -6.65
N TYR A 121 -10.32 -7.58 -5.87
CA TYR A 121 -9.71 -8.67 -5.11
C TYR A 121 -10.68 -9.24 -4.07
N ILE A 122 -11.32 -8.37 -3.29
CA ILE A 122 -12.33 -8.76 -2.29
C ILE A 122 -13.50 -9.49 -2.95
N ALA A 123 -14.05 -8.96 -4.04
CA ALA A 123 -15.18 -9.54 -4.74
C ALA A 123 -14.88 -10.95 -5.29
N ARG A 124 -13.64 -11.21 -5.74
CA ARG A 124 -13.21 -12.54 -6.19
C ARG A 124 -13.08 -13.53 -5.04
N ARG A 125 -12.74 -13.07 -3.85
CA ARG A 125 -12.57 -13.90 -2.64
C ARG A 125 -13.88 -14.16 -1.91
N GLY A 126 -14.88 -13.31 -2.11
CA GLY A 126 -16.22 -13.45 -1.54
C GLY A 126 -17.14 -14.41 -2.30
N LYS A 127 -16.72 -14.91 -3.47
CA LYS A 127 -17.36 -16.03 -4.17
C LYS A 127 -16.92 -17.35 -3.58
#